data_AF-A0A401ZZT2-F1
#
_entry.id   AF-A0A401ZZT2-F1
#
_cell.length_a   1.000
_cell.length_b   1.000
_cell.length_c   1.000
_cell.angle_alpha   90.00
_cell.angle_beta   90.00
_cell.angle_gamma   90.00
#
_symmetry.space_group_name_H-M   'P 1'
#
loop_
_entity.id
_entity.type
_entity.pdbx_description
1 polymer ?
#
loop_
_entity_poly.entity_id
_entity_poly.type
_entity_poly.pdbx_seq_one_letter_code
_entity_poly.pdbx_strand_id
1 'polypeptide(L)'
;MRKVLLPASCMKLASTGRRQVVSAAIFTSLGFLASCNRSTDNSVEKKELSSDQHELQQFPIHDKSDLQLLFTEIMNDENLHITFLRSLIQSTGNSPLERPAFQHLKQPTINDLISIALKLKEINVGAYLLCLSRAHSSDIGNKVATILGLEARHASFLNLLSTTALSTQGAFEHPLTASDIFKGVTPFLSTLTRRSRIPVLTVAPDNDKDLLQFLLLLEYLSSELYNLNVPDLFSPN
;
A
#
# COMPACT_ATOMS: atom_id res chain seq x y z
N MET A 1 13.36 15.94 -69.99
CA MET A 1 14.48 16.89 -69.78
C MET A 1 14.60 17.10 -68.27
N ARG A 2 15.28 16.23 -67.49
CA ARG A 2 16.72 16.24 -67.11
C ARG A 2 17.37 17.62 -66.92
N LYS A 3 17.81 17.85 -65.67
CA LYS A 3 19.06 18.46 -65.14
C LYS A 3 18.73 19.40 -63.96
N VAL A 4 19.45 19.49 -62.84
CA VAL A 4 20.75 18.96 -62.39
C VAL A 4 20.89 19.20 -60.86
N LEU A 5 21.73 18.36 -60.23
CA LEU A 5 22.26 18.36 -58.85
C LEU A 5 22.96 19.68 -58.40
N LEU A 6 22.87 19.98 -57.07
CA LEU A 6 23.89 20.31 -56.02
C LEU A 6 25.21 21.05 -56.39
N PRO A 7 26.03 21.68 -55.47
CA PRO A 7 26.04 21.68 -53.98
C PRO A 7 26.45 23.02 -53.25
N ALA A 8 26.58 22.92 -51.91
CA ALA A 8 27.66 23.45 -51.03
C ALA A 8 27.59 24.86 -50.35
N SER A 9 27.62 24.77 -49.01
CA SER A 9 28.56 25.44 -48.08
C SER A 9 28.18 26.71 -47.29
N CYS A 10 28.10 26.48 -45.96
CA CYS A 10 28.88 27.14 -44.91
C CYS A 10 28.53 28.58 -44.47
N MET A 11 27.90 28.70 -43.29
CA MET A 11 28.31 29.70 -42.32
C MET A 11 27.98 29.28 -40.88
N LYS A 12 29.01 29.38 -40.03
CA LYS A 12 29.03 29.15 -38.58
C LYS A 12 28.28 30.28 -37.86
N LEU A 13 27.52 29.96 -36.81
CA LEU A 13 27.43 30.83 -35.64
C LEU A 13 27.55 29.99 -34.36
N ALA A 14 28.44 30.45 -33.50
CA ALA A 14 28.84 29.84 -32.25
C ALA A 14 27.78 30.07 -31.16
N SER A 15 27.45 29.03 -30.39
CA SER A 15 26.88 29.17 -29.06
C SER A 15 27.87 28.63 -28.04
N THR A 16 28.31 29.53 -27.18
CA THR A 16 29.25 29.34 -26.07
C THR A 16 28.78 28.26 -25.09
N GLY A 17 29.72 27.41 -24.69
CA GLY A 17 29.50 26.28 -23.81
C GLY A 17 29.35 26.66 -22.34
N ARG A 18 28.61 25.81 -21.62
CA ARG A 18 28.77 25.62 -20.18
C ARG A 18 28.46 24.16 -19.85
N ARG A 19 29.50 23.32 -19.84
CA ARG A 19 29.45 21.98 -19.24
C ARG A 19 29.59 22.16 -17.73
N GLN A 20 28.58 21.79 -16.96
CA GLN A 20 28.73 21.58 -15.52
C GLN A 20 29.19 20.14 -15.28
N VAL A 21 30.28 20.04 -14.55
CA VAL A 21 30.99 18.82 -14.19
C VAL A 21 30.34 18.28 -12.92
N VAL A 22 30.09 16.97 -12.92
CA VAL A 22 29.67 16.18 -11.76
C VAL A 22 30.83 16.14 -10.76
N SER A 23 30.65 16.69 -9.55
CA SER A 23 31.58 16.52 -8.44
C SER A 23 30.95 15.66 -7.36
N ALA A 24 31.48 14.45 -7.22
CA ALA A 24 31.31 13.60 -6.05
C ALA A 24 32.18 14.12 -4.90
N ALA A 25 31.58 14.40 -3.74
CA ALA A 25 32.33 14.75 -2.54
C ALA A 25 32.70 13.48 -1.78
N ILE A 26 33.99 13.16 -1.78
CA ILE A 26 34.62 12.17 -0.90
C ILE A 26 35.07 12.92 0.36
N PHE A 27 34.48 12.61 1.52
CA PHE A 27 34.97 13.10 2.81
C PHE A 27 36.08 12.18 3.31
N THR A 28 37.34 12.58 3.12
CA THR A 28 38.49 12.00 3.82
C THR A 28 38.73 12.75 5.12
N SER A 29 38.85 12.01 6.22
CA SER A 29 39.27 12.45 7.53
C SER A 29 40.73 12.94 7.52
N LEU A 30 40.96 14.16 7.99
CA LEU A 30 42.29 14.59 8.45
C LEU A 30 42.24 14.70 9.97
N GLY A 31 43.02 13.83 10.62
CA GLY A 31 43.38 13.98 12.02
C GLY A 31 44.30 15.20 12.20
N PHE A 32 44.12 15.89 13.32
CA PHE A 32 45.08 16.85 13.83
C PHE A 32 45.49 16.43 15.25
N LEU A 33 46.80 16.49 15.47
CA LEU A 33 47.52 16.07 16.67
C LEU A 33 47.20 16.94 17.88
N ALA A 34 47.31 16.31 19.05
CA ALA A 34 47.16 16.87 20.37
C ALA A 34 48.20 17.97 20.69
N SER A 35 47.79 18.94 21.51
CA SER A 35 48.69 19.66 22.41
C SER A 35 48.00 19.82 23.76
N CYS A 36 48.63 19.30 24.80
CA CYS A 36 48.18 19.32 26.18
C CYS A 36 48.25 20.75 26.74
N ASN A 37 47.21 21.18 27.45
CA ASN A 37 47.42 22.03 28.60
C ASN A 37 46.48 21.66 29.75
N ARG A 38 47.09 21.51 30.91
CA ARG A 38 46.55 21.02 32.17
C ARG A 38 46.13 22.22 32.99
N SER A 39 44.86 22.32 33.37
CA SER A 39 44.49 22.94 34.64
C SER A 39 43.11 22.50 35.09
N THR A 40 43.07 22.21 36.38
CA THR A 40 41.99 21.81 37.27
C THR A 40 40.66 22.56 37.06
N ASP A 41 39.56 21.83 36.87
CA ASP A 41 38.46 21.88 37.85
C ASP A 41 37.57 20.64 37.71
N ASN A 42 37.30 20.01 38.85
CA ASN A 42 36.74 18.66 38.95
C ASN A 42 35.32 18.80 39.53
N SER A 43 34.35 19.14 38.69
CA SER A 43 32.92 19.05 39.02
C SER A 43 32.05 19.32 37.79
N VAL A 44 32.10 18.43 36.79
CA VAL A 44 30.97 18.27 35.87
C VAL A 44 30.21 17.04 36.33
N GLU A 45 29.15 17.34 37.06
CA GLU A 45 27.99 16.53 37.37
C GLU A 45 27.72 15.52 36.24
N LYS A 46 28.02 14.24 36.49
CA LYS A 46 27.39 13.15 35.77
C LYS A 46 25.91 13.25 36.09
N LYS A 47 25.14 13.89 35.22
CA LYS A 47 23.69 13.69 35.19
C LYS A 47 23.49 12.27 34.70
N GLU A 48 23.41 11.35 35.65
CA GLU A 48 22.90 10.00 35.44
C GLU A 48 21.60 10.11 34.65
N LEU A 49 21.55 9.39 33.53
CA LEU A 49 20.35 9.16 32.77
C LEU A 49 19.44 8.27 33.63
N SER A 50 18.78 8.89 34.60
CA SER A 50 17.90 8.21 35.54
C SER A 50 16.56 7.93 34.87
N SER A 51 16.27 6.65 34.68
CA SER A 51 14.93 6.08 34.88
C SER A 51 13.75 6.75 34.16
N ASP A 52 13.82 6.87 32.83
CA ASP A 52 12.61 6.96 31.99
C ASP A 52 12.08 5.54 31.66
N GLN A 53 12.02 4.67 32.67
CA GLN A 53 11.33 3.37 32.61
C GLN A 53 9.87 3.47 33.04
N HIS A 54 9.34 4.69 33.19
CA HIS A 54 7.91 4.89 33.34
C HIS A 54 7.22 4.74 31.99
N GLU A 55 6.83 3.50 31.73
CA GLU A 55 5.55 3.18 31.10
C GLU A 55 5.44 3.69 29.66
N LEU A 56 6.07 2.97 28.73
CA LEU A 56 5.42 2.75 27.44
C LEU A 56 4.03 2.23 27.79
N GLN A 57 3.03 3.12 27.75
CA GLN A 57 1.64 2.81 28.05
C GLN A 57 1.33 1.46 27.41
N GLN A 58 0.86 0.53 28.24
CA GLN A 58 0.49 -0.81 27.82
C GLN A 58 -0.25 -0.72 26.49
N PHE A 59 0.15 -1.54 25.52
CA PHE A 59 -0.47 -1.60 24.20
C PHE A 59 -2.00 -1.64 24.38
N PRO A 60 -2.79 -0.80 23.68
CA PRO A 60 -4.22 -0.60 23.96
C PRO A 60 -5.11 -1.82 23.63
N ILE A 61 -4.50 -2.97 23.35
CA ILE A 61 -5.19 -4.24 23.10
C ILE A 61 -4.94 -5.11 24.32
N HIS A 62 -5.86 -5.05 25.26
CA HIS A 62 -5.77 -5.74 26.55
C HIS A 62 -6.52 -7.07 26.52
N ASP A 63 -7.60 -7.16 25.73
CA ASP A 63 -8.42 -8.37 25.66
C ASP A 63 -9.14 -8.58 24.32
N LYS A 64 -10.00 -9.61 24.28
CA LYS A 64 -10.81 -9.98 23.11
C LYS A 64 -11.78 -8.88 22.70
N SER A 65 -12.26 -8.05 23.64
CA SER A 65 -13.22 -6.97 23.35
C SER A 65 -12.56 -5.81 22.62
N ASP A 66 -11.30 -5.48 22.94
CA ASP A 66 -10.53 -4.50 22.18
C ASP A 66 -10.31 -4.96 20.73
N LEU A 67 -9.97 -6.24 20.55
CA LEU A 67 -9.87 -6.85 19.22
C LEU A 67 -11.22 -6.81 18.50
N GLN A 68 -12.33 -7.11 19.18
CA GLN A 68 -13.66 -7.05 18.58
C GLN A 68 -13.96 -5.65 18.04
N LEU A 69 -13.65 -4.59 18.79
CA LEU A 69 -13.85 -3.22 18.35
C LEU A 69 -13.06 -2.90 17.08
N LEU A 70 -11.76 -3.22 17.06
CA LEU A 70 -10.88 -2.94 15.92
C LEU A 70 -11.25 -3.77 14.68
N PHE A 71 -11.60 -5.06 14.85
CA PHE A 71 -12.07 -5.89 13.73
C PHE A 71 -13.45 -5.45 13.22
N THR A 72 -14.32 -4.94 14.09
CA THR A 72 -15.60 -4.35 13.70
C THR A 72 -15.41 -3.05 12.92
N GLU A 73 -14.45 -2.21 13.32
CA GLU A 73 -14.08 -1.00 12.58
C GLU A 73 -13.64 -1.37 11.15
N ILE A 74 -12.66 -2.29 11.02
CA ILE A 74 -12.21 -2.74 9.70
C ILE A 74 -13.37 -3.30 8.88
N MET A 75 -14.19 -4.19 9.46
CA MET A 75 -15.37 -4.75 8.79
C MET A 75 -16.29 -3.65 8.22
N ASN A 76 -16.53 -2.59 8.99
CA ASN A 76 -17.37 -1.48 8.56
C ASN A 76 -16.70 -0.68 7.43
N ASP A 77 -15.41 -0.43 7.53
CA ASP A 77 -14.64 0.27 6.50
C ASP A 77 -14.65 -0.49 5.16
N GLU A 78 -14.43 -1.81 5.17
CA GLU A 78 -14.53 -2.64 3.94
C GLU A 78 -15.91 -2.51 3.27
N ASN A 79 -16.98 -2.48 4.07
CA ASN A 79 -18.34 -2.31 3.58
C ASN A 79 -18.58 -0.89 3.02
N LEU A 80 -17.97 0.13 3.62
CA LEU A 80 -18.00 1.51 3.14
C LEU A 80 -17.18 1.70 1.86
N HIS A 81 -16.03 1.05 1.73
CA HIS A 81 -15.22 1.05 0.50
C HIS A 81 -16.03 0.53 -0.70
N ILE A 82 -16.77 -0.56 -0.53
CA ILE A 82 -17.70 -1.07 -1.56
C ILE A 82 -18.72 -0.01 -1.94
N THR A 83 -19.37 0.60 -0.95
CA THR A 83 -20.42 1.61 -1.18
C THR A 83 -19.85 2.81 -1.95
N PHE A 84 -18.66 3.25 -1.57
CA PHE A 84 -17.93 4.32 -2.22
C PHE A 84 -17.58 3.97 -3.67
N LEU A 85 -16.92 2.83 -3.91
CA LEU A 85 -16.50 2.40 -5.24
C LEU A 85 -17.69 2.19 -6.18
N ARG A 86 -18.79 1.60 -5.70
CA ARG A 86 -20.03 1.48 -6.49
C ARG A 86 -20.58 2.84 -6.91
N SER A 87 -20.63 3.79 -5.97
CA SER A 87 -21.08 5.16 -6.25
C SER A 87 -20.16 5.86 -7.25
N LEU A 88 -18.85 5.68 -7.10
CA LEU A 88 -17.86 6.23 -8.02
C LEU A 88 -18.01 5.65 -9.42
N ILE A 89 -18.16 4.33 -9.56
CA ILE A 89 -18.40 3.67 -10.86
C ILE A 89 -19.68 4.21 -11.50
N GLN A 90 -20.78 4.32 -10.75
CA GLN A 90 -22.03 4.89 -11.25
C GLN A 90 -21.87 6.33 -11.73
N SER A 91 -21.07 7.15 -11.03
CA SER A 91 -20.80 8.54 -11.42
C SER A 91 -20.09 8.66 -12.77
N THR A 92 -19.39 7.61 -13.21
CA THR A 92 -18.75 7.52 -14.54
C THR A 92 -19.69 7.03 -15.65
N GLY A 93 -20.98 6.81 -15.35
CA GLY A 93 -21.96 6.25 -16.29
C GLY A 93 -21.84 4.74 -16.50
N ASN A 94 -21.09 4.03 -15.64
CA ASN A 94 -20.92 2.58 -15.70
C ASN A 94 -21.75 1.87 -14.62
N SER A 95 -22.13 0.62 -14.87
CA SER A 95 -22.75 -0.24 -13.85
C SER A 95 -21.66 -0.91 -13.00
N PRO A 96 -21.76 -0.88 -11.66
CA PRO A 96 -20.85 -1.63 -10.80
C PRO A 96 -20.92 -3.13 -11.07
N LEU A 97 -19.79 -3.81 -10.94
CA LEU A 97 -19.70 -5.26 -10.96
C LEU A 97 -20.64 -5.84 -9.89
N GLU A 98 -21.34 -6.90 -10.25
CA GLU A 98 -22.13 -7.68 -9.30
C GLU A 98 -21.21 -8.49 -8.39
N ARG A 99 -21.55 -8.57 -7.09
CA ARG A 99 -20.75 -9.32 -6.12
C ARG A 99 -20.66 -10.80 -6.54
N PRO A 100 -19.45 -11.34 -6.76
CA PRO A 100 -19.31 -12.76 -7.11
C PRO A 100 -19.47 -13.64 -5.87
N ALA A 101 -19.62 -14.93 -6.09
CA ALA A 101 -19.56 -15.91 -5.02
C ALA A 101 -18.11 -16.19 -4.61
N PHE A 102 -17.90 -16.32 -3.30
CA PHE A 102 -16.61 -16.61 -2.69
C PHE A 102 -16.61 -17.96 -1.98
N GLN A 103 -15.43 -18.48 -1.66
CA GLN A 103 -15.21 -19.74 -0.94
C GLN A 103 -14.00 -19.63 -0.01
N HIS A 104 -13.91 -20.55 0.96
CA HIS A 104 -12.77 -20.68 1.89
C HIS A 104 -12.48 -19.43 2.73
N LEU A 105 -13.48 -18.56 2.93
CA LEU A 105 -13.34 -17.34 3.73
C LEU A 105 -13.72 -17.52 5.20
N LYS A 106 -14.56 -18.49 5.54
CA LYS A 106 -14.89 -18.79 6.93
C LYS A 106 -13.68 -19.39 7.66
N GLN A 107 -13.28 -18.79 8.78
CA GLN A 107 -12.12 -19.17 9.58
C GLN A 107 -12.55 -19.72 10.94
N PRO A 108 -11.86 -20.74 11.47
CA PRO A 108 -12.25 -21.37 12.73
C PRO A 108 -11.75 -20.62 13.97
N THR A 109 -10.71 -19.79 13.84
CA THR A 109 -10.13 -19.03 14.96
C THR A 109 -9.80 -17.59 14.57
N ILE A 110 -9.61 -16.73 15.57
CA ILE A 110 -9.14 -15.34 15.37
C ILE A 110 -7.76 -15.31 14.71
N ASN A 111 -6.87 -16.26 15.05
CA ASN A 111 -5.54 -16.32 14.44
C ASN A 111 -5.61 -16.69 12.94
N ASP A 112 -6.52 -17.60 12.57
CA ASP A 112 -6.76 -17.93 11.17
C ASP A 112 -7.37 -16.76 10.40
N LEU A 113 -8.28 -15.99 11.05
CA LEU A 113 -8.77 -14.73 10.52
C LEU A 113 -7.64 -13.72 10.30
N ILE A 114 -6.78 -13.48 11.29
CA ILE A 114 -5.63 -12.56 11.18
C ILE A 114 -4.74 -12.95 9.99
N SER A 115 -4.43 -14.24 9.85
CA SER A 115 -3.55 -14.75 8.77
C SER A 115 -4.11 -14.46 7.37
N ILE A 116 -5.40 -14.77 7.15
CA ILE A 116 -6.04 -14.52 5.85
C ILE A 116 -6.27 -13.02 5.63
N ALA A 117 -6.69 -12.29 6.67
CA ALA A 117 -6.89 -10.85 6.61
C ALA A 117 -5.60 -10.11 6.24
N LEU A 118 -4.48 -10.43 6.89
CA LEU A 118 -3.19 -9.80 6.59
C LEU A 118 -2.82 -10.00 5.12
N LYS A 119 -2.94 -11.23 4.62
CA LYS A 119 -2.66 -11.53 3.21
C LYS A 119 -3.54 -10.70 2.27
N LEU A 120 -4.84 -10.60 2.53
CA LEU A 120 -5.74 -9.81 1.67
C LEU A 120 -5.47 -8.31 1.76
N LYS A 121 -5.14 -7.79 2.95
CA LYS A 121 -4.82 -6.36 3.13
C LYS A 121 -3.52 -5.97 2.41
N GLU A 122 -2.47 -6.80 2.47
CA GLU A 122 -1.24 -6.58 1.70
C GLU A 122 -1.50 -6.65 0.17
N ILE A 123 -2.38 -7.56 -0.26
CA ILE A 123 -2.84 -7.61 -1.66
C ILE A 123 -3.58 -6.32 -2.04
N ASN A 124 -4.47 -5.83 -1.18
CA ASN A 124 -5.20 -4.58 -1.39
C ASN A 124 -4.24 -3.39 -1.50
N VAL A 125 -3.30 -3.21 -0.57
CA VAL A 125 -2.29 -2.14 -0.63
C VAL A 125 -1.57 -2.14 -1.98
N GLY A 126 -1.05 -3.30 -2.39
CA GLY A 126 -0.38 -3.46 -3.68
C GLY A 126 -1.29 -3.20 -4.89
N ALA A 127 -2.55 -3.63 -4.82
CA ALA A 127 -3.56 -3.43 -5.85
C ALA A 127 -3.97 -1.96 -6.02
N TYR A 128 -4.17 -1.25 -4.92
CA TYR A 128 -4.47 0.18 -4.91
C TYR A 128 -3.30 0.98 -5.48
N LEU A 129 -2.05 0.65 -5.12
CA LEU A 129 -0.86 1.26 -5.72
C LEU A 129 -0.74 0.99 -7.22
N LEU A 130 -1.02 -0.25 -7.66
CA LEU A 130 -1.06 -0.58 -9.09
C LEU A 130 -2.09 0.30 -9.81
N CYS A 131 -3.29 0.40 -9.24
CA CYS A 131 -4.37 1.20 -9.80
C CYS A 131 -4.01 2.69 -9.85
N LEU A 132 -3.47 3.27 -8.78
CA LEU A 132 -3.02 4.66 -8.77
C LEU A 132 -2.01 4.96 -9.88
N SER A 133 -1.05 4.06 -10.10
CA SER A 133 -0.04 4.22 -11.16
C SER A 133 -0.63 4.16 -12.59
N ARG A 134 -1.87 3.70 -12.73
CA ARG A 134 -2.58 3.48 -14.00
C ARG A 134 -3.85 4.31 -14.16
N ALA A 135 -4.18 5.15 -13.18
CA ALA A 135 -5.34 6.03 -13.26
C ALA A 135 -5.14 7.06 -14.39
N HIS A 136 -6.12 7.19 -15.27
CA HIS A 136 -6.12 8.18 -16.35
C HIS A 136 -6.73 9.50 -15.88
N SER A 137 -7.71 9.44 -15.00
CA SER A 137 -8.30 10.61 -14.33
C SER A 137 -7.62 10.90 -13.00
N SER A 138 -7.12 12.11 -12.82
CA SER A 138 -6.58 12.57 -11.53
C SER A 138 -7.63 12.61 -10.43
N ASP A 139 -8.89 12.89 -10.75
CA ASP A 139 -10.00 12.84 -9.80
C ASP A 139 -10.24 11.40 -9.31
N ILE A 140 -10.23 10.42 -10.22
CA ILE A 140 -10.35 9.01 -9.86
C ILE A 140 -9.13 8.55 -9.05
N GLY A 141 -7.91 8.92 -9.48
CA GLY A 141 -6.69 8.64 -8.74
C GLY A 141 -6.75 9.18 -7.31
N ASN A 142 -7.16 10.44 -7.11
CA ASN A 142 -7.28 11.03 -5.78
C ASN A 142 -8.31 10.29 -4.90
N LYS A 143 -9.45 9.89 -5.47
CA LYS A 143 -10.48 9.10 -4.78
C LYS A 143 -10.02 7.67 -4.43
N VAL A 144 -9.19 7.06 -5.27
CA VAL A 144 -8.58 5.76 -4.99
C VAL A 144 -7.53 5.89 -3.87
N ALA A 145 -6.77 6.99 -3.85
CA ALA A 145 -5.74 7.24 -2.85
C ALA A 145 -6.30 7.37 -1.42
N THR A 146 -7.54 7.84 -1.26
CA THR A 146 -8.17 7.94 0.07
C THR A 146 -8.39 6.56 0.70
N ILE A 147 -8.65 5.53 -0.10
CA ILE A 147 -8.82 4.16 0.41
C ILE A 147 -7.46 3.50 0.64
N LEU A 148 -6.48 3.70 -0.25
CA LEU A 148 -5.12 3.15 -0.07
C LEU A 148 -4.54 3.44 1.31
N GLY A 149 -4.70 4.67 1.80
CA GLY A 149 -4.19 5.06 3.12
C GLY A 149 -4.82 4.28 4.27
N LEU A 150 -6.08 3.87 4.14
CA LEU A 150 -6.79 3.07 5.15
C LEU A 150 -6.40 1.60 5.05
N GLU A 151 -6.32 1.05 3.83
CA GLU A 151 -5.83 -0.31 3.59
C GLU A 151 -4.44 -0.55 4.19
N ALA A 152 -3.53 0.42 4.05
CA ALA A 152 -2.19 0.34 4.64
C ALA A 152 -2.22 0.36 6.18
N ARG A 153 -3.15 1.09 6.80
CA ARG A 153 -3.33 1.11 8.26
C ARG A 153 -3.90 -0.22 8.75
N HIS A 154 -4.86 -0.80 8.03
CA HIS A 154 -5.39 -2.13 8.32
C HIS A 154 -4.29 -3.19 8.22
N ALA A 155 -3.49 -3.18 7.16
CA ALA A 155 -2.35 -4.08 6.98
C ALA A 155 -1.33 -3.94 8.12
N SER A 156 -0.98 -2.70 8.50
CA SER A 156 -0.03 -2.44 9.58
C SER A 156 -0.51 -2.94 10.95
N PHE A 157 -1.79 -2.78 11.24
CA PHE A 157 -2.42 -3.34 12.44
C PHE A 157 -2.34 -4.87 12.45
N LEU A 158 -2.61 -5.52 11.32
CA LEU A 158 -2.56 -7.00 11.23
C LEU A 158 -1.12 -7.53 11.27
N ASN A 159 -0.16 -6.78 10.73
CA ASN A 159 1.27 -7.08 10.85
C ASN A 159 1.71 -7.07 12.33
N LEU A 160 1.28 -6.06 13.08
CA LEU A 160 1.51 -6.01 14.53
C LEU A 160 0.94 -7.24 15.24
N LEU A 161 -0.32 -7.61 14.97
CA LEU A 161 -0.95 -8.81 15.57
C LEU A 161 -0.22 -10.11 15.17
N SER A 162 0.39 -10.12 13.99
CA SER A 162 1.18 -11.25 13.48
C SER A 162 2.63 -11.22 13.94
N THR A 163 3.02 -10.28 14.80
CA THR A 163 4.40 -10.06 15.27
C THR A 163 5.43 -9.86 14.15
N THR A 164 5.00 -9.26 13.04
CA THR A 164 5.85 -8.90 11.89
C THR A 164 6.18 -7.41 11.89
N ALA A 165 7.02 -6.97 10.94
CA ALA A 165 7.28 -5.56 10.73
C ALA A 165 6.00 -4.82 10.31
N LEU A 166 5.81 -3.58 10.79
CA LEU A 166 4.63 -2.75 10.49
C LEU A 166 4.35 -2.57 8.99
N SER A 167 5.40 -2.64 8.16
CA SER A 167 5.32 -2.83 6.71
C SER A 167 6.27 -3.96 6.32
N THR A 168 5.78 -4.86 5.45
CA THR A 168 6.58 -5.96 4.90
C THR A 168 7.53 -5.49 3.80
N GLN A 169 7.35 -4.26 3.29
CA GLN A 169 8.14 -3.65 2.20
C GLN A 169 9.09 -2.55 2.69
N GLY A 170 9.14 -2.32 3.99
CA GLY A 170 10.03 -1.32 4.61
C GLY A 170 9.45 0.08 4.50
N ALA A 171 10.27 1.06 4.10
CA ALA A 171 9.89 2.47 4.12
C ALA A 171 9.05 2.90 2.91
N PHE A 172 8.96 2.08 1.86
CA PHE A 172 8.30 2.41 0.60
C PHE A 172 7.45 1.24 0.12
N GLU A 173 6.14 1.44 0.05
CA GLU A 173 5.23 0.46 -0.55
C GLU A 173 5.37 0.46 -2.07
N HIS A 174 5.18 -0.71 -2.67
CA HIS A 174 5.32 -0.98 -4.09
C HIS A 174 4.05 -1.62 -4.65
N PRO A 175 3.66 -1.27 -5.89
CA PRO A 175 2.53 -1.90 -6.54
C PRO A 175 2.82 -3.39 -6.77
N LEU A 176 1.82 -4.23 -6.51
CA LEU A 176 1.85 -5.62 -6.95
C LEU A 176 1.52 -5.71 -8.44
N THR A 177 1.97 -6.78 -9.09
CA THR A 177 1.53 -7.06 -10.46
C THR A 177 0.10 -7.61 -10.45
N ALA A 178 -0.65 -7.40 -11.53
CA ALA A 178 -1.98 -8.00 -11.68
C ALA A 178 -1.94 -9.53 -11.55
N SER A 179 -0.86 -10.16 -12.05
CA SER A 179 -0.64 -11.60 -11.91
C SER A 179 -0.48 -12.04 -10.46
N ASP A 180 0.29 -11.30 -9.65
CA ASP A 180 0.49 -11.63 -8.24
C ASP A 180 -0.81 -11.45 -7.44
N ILE A 181 -1.55 -10.37 -7.73
CA ILE A 181 -2.86 -10.11 -7.11
C ILE A 181 -3.83 -11.24 -7.47
N PHE A 182 -3.96 -11.58 -8.75
CA PHE A 182 -4.82 -12.66 -9.21
C PHE A 182 -4.47 -14.00 -8.55
N LYS A 183 -3.19 -14.36 -8.53
CA LYS A 183 -2.70 -15.57 -7.88
C LYS A 183 -3.03 -15.57 -6.38
N GLY A 184 -2.93 -14.42 -5.73
CA GLY A 184 -3.22 -14.23 -4.31
C GLY A 184 -4.69 -14.48 -3.96
N VAL A 185 -5.61 -14.03 -4.82
CA VAL A 185 -7.07 -14.06 -4.55
C VAL A 185 -7.80 -15.27 -5.15
N THR A 186 -7.24 -15.90 -6.18
CA THR A 186 -7.86 -17.05 -6.88
C THR A 186 -8.37 -18.16 -5.95
N PRO A 187 -7.66 -18.56 -4.87
CA PRO A 187 -8.14 -19.61 -3.98
C PRO A 187 -9.51 -19.34 -3.33
N PHE A 188 -9.94 -18.08 -3.26
CA PHE A 188 -11.17 -17.64 -2.61
C PHE A 188 -12.35 -17.40 -3.56
N LEU A 189 -12.15 -17.53 -4.88
CA LEU A 189 -13.21 -17.31 -5.87
C LEU A 189 -13.92 -18.63 -6.18
N SER A 190 -15.23 -18.74 -5.90
CA SER A 190 -15.96 -20.03 -5.99
C SER A 190 -16.49 -20.35 -7.39
N THR A 191 -16.83 -19.32 -8.16
CA THR A 191 -17.25 -19.49 -9.55
C THR A 191 -16.60 -18.44 -10.43
N LEU A 192 -15.37 -18.71 -10.90
CA LEU A 192 -14.91 -18.16 -12.16
C LEU A 192 -15.60 -18.93 -13.30
N THR A 193 -16.94 -18.83 -13.39
CA THR A 193 -17.66 -19.39 -14.53
C THR A 193 -17.22 -18.63 -15.77
N ARG A 194 -16.81 -19.37 -16.79
CA ARG A 194 -16.32 -18.96 -18.12
C ARG A 194 -17.18 -17.92 -18.88
N ARG A 195 -18.26 -17.41 -18.29
CA ARG A 195 -19.20 -16.41 -18.82
C ARG A 195 -19.15 -15.07 -18.07
N SER A 196 -18.61 -15.02 -16.85
CA SER A 196 -18.34 -13.76 -16.16
C SER A 196 -17.02 -13.23 -16.68
N ARG A 197 -17.07 -12.19 -17.50
CA ARG A 197 -15.85 -11.47 -17.90
C ARG A 197 -15.20 -10.88 -16.65
N ILE A 198 -14.28 -11.61 -16.03
CA ILE A 198 -13.23 -11.01 -15.19
C ILE A 198 -11.85 -11.11 -15.91
N PRO A 199 -11.68 -10.62 -17.16
CA PRO A 199 -10.37 -10.23 -17.66
C PRO A 199 -9.67 -9.27 -16.69
N VAL A 200 -10.48 -8.51 -15.95
CA VAL A 200 -10.11 -7.46 -15.00
C VAL A 200 -9.01 -7.89 -14.01
N LEU A 201 -8.98 -9.14 -13.54
CA LEU A 201 -7.92 -9.58 -12.62
C LEU A 201 -6.65 -10.10 -13.30
N THR A 202 -6.76 -10.68 -14.50
CA THR A 202 -5.64 -11.38 -15.16
C THR A 202 -4.70 -10.45 -15.92
N VAL A 203 -5.18 -9.26 -16.25
CA VAL A 203 -4.39 -8.20 -16.88
C VAL A 203 -4.46 -6.95 -16.01
N ALA A 204 -3.42 -6.11 -16.07
CA ALA A 204 -3.47 -4.82 -15.39
C ALA A 204 -4.63 -3.98 -15.96
N PRO A 205 -5.36 -3.20 -15.15
CA PRO A 205 -6.47 -2.40 -15.63
C PRO A 205 -5.99 -1.35 -16.64
N ASP A 206 -6.62 -1.27 -17.82
CA ASP A 206 -6.15 -0.43 -18.93
C ASP A 206 -6.88 0.92 -19.07
N ASN A 207 -7.89 1.14 -18.23
CA ASN A 207 -8.64 2.39 -18.16
C ASN A 207 -9.30 2.51 -16.77
N ASP A 208 -9.80 3.71 -16.46
CA ASP A 208 -10.41 4.00 -15.15
C ASP A 208 -11.62 3.12 -14.81
N LYS A 209 -12.40 2.70 -15.81
CA LYS A 209 -13.52 1.78 -15.58
C LYS A 209 -12.99 0.44 -15.10
N ASP A 210 -12.08 -0.18 -15.83
CA ASP A 210 -11.55 -1.50 -15.47
C ASP A 210 -10.81 -1.45 -14.12
N LEU A 211 -10.12 -0.35 -13.84
CA LEU A 211 -9.49 -0.07 -12.55
C LEU A 211 -10.50 -0.08 -11.41
N LEU A 212 -11.60 0.67 -11.53
CA LEU A 212 -12.60 0.75 -10.46
C LEU A 212 -13.31 -0.60 -10.25
N GLN A 213 -13.57 -1.34 -11.32
CA GLN A 213 -14.17 -2.68 -11.24
C GLN A 213 -13.20 -3.69 -10.59
N PHE A 214 -11.89 -3.54 -10.86
CA PHE A 214 -10.84 -4.34 -10.24
C PHE A 214 -10.81 -4.13 -8.73
N LEU A 215 -10.77 -2.87 -8.27
CA LEU A 215 -10.79 -2.56 -6.84
C LEU A 215 -12.09 -3.02 -6.18
N LEU A 216 -13.25 -2.82 -6.82
CA LEU A 216 -14.54 -3.24 -6.26
C LEU A 216 -14.60 -4.76 -6.01
N LEU A 217 -14.00 -5.55 -6.88
CA LEU A 217 -13.90 -7.00 -6.70
C LEU A 217 -13.07 -7.39 -5.48
N LEU A 218 -11.96 -6.70 -5.24
CA LEU A 218 -11.10 -6.96 -4.08
C LEU A 218 -11.79 -6.53 -2.79
N GLU A 219 -12.48 -5.39 -2.79
CA GLU A 219 -13.27 -4.94 -1.64
C GLU A 219 -14.44 -5.88 -1.33
N TYR A 220 -15.08 -6.47 -2.36
CA TYR A 220 -16.06 -7.53 -2.13
C TYR A 220 -15.47 -8.74 -1.41
N LEU A 221 -14.26 -9.16 -1.78
CA LEU A 221 -13.58 -10.29 -1.16
C LEU A 221 -13.20 -10.00 0.30
N SER A 222 -12.60 -8.83 0.56
CA SER A 222 -12.24 -8.39 1.91
C SER A 222 -13.48 -8.26 2.80
N SER A 223 -14.51 -7.53 2.34
CA SER A 223 -15.80 -7.40 3.04
C SER A 223 -16.43 -8.74 3.40
N GLU A 224 -16.44 -9.71 2.48
CA GLU A 224 -16.98 -11.05 2.75
C GLU A 224 -16.19 -11.77 3.85
N LEU A 225 -14.85 -11.68 3.85
CA LEU A 225 -14.01 -12.24 4.91
C LEU A 225 -14.45 -11.69 6.29
N TYR A 226 -14.53 -10.37 6.45
CA TYR A 226 -14.87 -9.80 7.76
C TYR A 226 -16.32 -10.07 8.15
N ASN A 227 -17.28 -9.91 7.22
CA ASN A 227 -18.70 -10.13 7.51
C ASN A 227 -19.01 -11.57 7.94
N LEU A 228 -18.29 -12.57 7.40
CA LEU A 228 -18.45 -13.97 7.79
C LEU A 228 -17.86 -14.30 9.16
N ASN A 229 -16.79 -13.61 9.56
CA ASN A 229 -15.96 -14.02 10.69
C ASN A 229 -16.09 -13.13 11.92
N VAL A 230 -16.24 -11.82 11.76
CA VAL A 230 -16.29 -10.90 12.90
C VAL A 230 -17.49 -11.17 13.81
N PRO A 231 -18.73 -11.30 13.30
CA PRO A 231 -19.87 -11.62 14.16
C PRO A 231 -19.74 -12.99 14.83
N ASP A 232 -19.10 -13.96 14.17
CA ASP A 232 -19.00 -15.34 14.66
C ASP A 232 -17.90 -15.52 15.71
N LEU A 233 -16.69 -15.06 15.41
CA LEU A 233 -15.51 -15.25 16.27
C LEU A 233 -15.53 -14.34 17.50
N PHE A 234 -16.24 -13.20 17.44
CA PHE A 234 -16.32 -12.22 18.51
C PHE A 234 -17.68 -12.13 19.20
N SER A 235 -18.64 -13.01 18.87
CA SER A 235 -19.88 -13.11 19.66
C SER A 235 -19.56 -13.47 21.13
N PRO A 236 -20.35 -12.95 22.09
CA PRO A 236 -20.31 -13.43 23.47
C PRO A 236 -20.64 -14.93 23.49
N ASN A 237 -19.82 -15.72 24.18
CA ASN A 237 -20.11 -17.13 24.46
C ASN A 237 -21.23 -17.27 25.50
#